data_AF-A0A538INR6-F1
#
_entry.id   AF-A0A538INR6-F1
#
_cell.length_a   1.000
_cell.length_b   1.000
_cell.length_c   1.000
_cell.angle_alpha   90.00
_cell.angle_beta   90.00
_cell.angle_gamma   90.00
#
_symmetry.space_group_name_H-M   'P 1'
#
loop_
_entity.id
_entity.type
_entity.pdbx_description
1 polymer ?
#
loop_
_entity_poly.entity_id
_entity_poly.type
_entity_poly.pdbx_seq_one_letter_code
_entity_poly.pdbx_strand_id
1 'polypeptide(L)'
;MPEPAEDVQADDAVADESVEQPSPPAAPEKPKRARRRIDWRAFLRENARLLITFALLAAGVVFVILGWYGAAHTNILTEQIPYLISGGLLGLGLIIVAGVMAAGAAQERSNEEFRREIAQALAAIGSGTPDRGVRSDTFSMNGHHVYVVPGGRSYHVAGCPILEGKEGVKELEPAQAASSGYAACKLCGGD
;
A
#
# COMPACT_ATOMS: atom_id res chain seq x y z
N MET A 1 -9.59 -92.46 -74.43
CA MET A 1 -10.79 -91.83 -75.03
C MET A 1 -11.80 -91.64 -73.92
N PRO A 2 -12.43 -90.48 -73.69
CA PRO A 2 -12.39 -89.19 -74.41
C PRO A 2 -12.08 -87.94 -73.51
N GLU A 3 -11.76 -86.82 -74.16
CA GLU A 3 -11.84 -85.39 -73.71
C GLU A 3 -13.29 -84.85 -73.90
N PRO A 4 -13.63 -83.54 -73.73
CA PRO A 4 -13.35 -82.54 -72.68
C PRO A 4 -14.62 -81.70 -72.31
N ALA A 5 -14.53 -80.76 -71.34
CA ALA A 5 -15.24 -79.46 -71.34
C ALA A 5 -14.72 -78.52 -70.22
N GLU A 6 -14.77 -77.21 -70.49
CA GLU A 6 -14.18 -76.03 -69.83
C GLU A 6 -14.77 -75.59 -68.46
N ASP A 7 -14.00 -74.77 -67.71
CA ASP A 7 -14.38 -73.45 -67.12
C ASP A 7 -13.25 -72.96 -66.15
N VAL A 8 -12.41 -71.95 -66.47
CA VAL A 8 -12.55 -70.47 -66.31
C VAL A 8 -12.12 -69.91 -64.91
N GLN A 9 -11.04 -69.09 -64.94
CA GLN A 9 -10.59 -67.96 -64.06
C GLN A 9 -10.48 -68.15 -62.51
N ALA A 10 -9.70 -67.41 -61.72
CA ALA A 10 -8.42 -66.68 -61.72
C ALA A 10 -8.27 -66.06 -60.31
N ASP A 11 -7.03 -65.80 -59.88
CA ASP A 11 -6.61 -64.87 -58.80
C ASP A 11 -7.09 -65.10 -57.35
N ASP A 12 -6.16 -65.19 -56.39
CA ASP A 12 -5.79 -63.98 -55.63
C ASP A 12 -4.67 -64.20 -54.60
N ALA A 13 -4.02 -63.08 -54.32
CA ALA A 13 -2.72 -62.93 -53.70
C ALA A 13 -2.70 -63.14 -52.19
N VAL A 14 -1.49 -63.48 -51.74
CA VAL A 14 -1.01 -63.55 -50.36
C VAL A 14 -1.27 -62.24 -49.61
N ALA A 15 -2.02 -62.31 -48.51
CA ALA A 15 -2.16 -61.22 -47.56
C ALA A 15 -1.07 -61.32 -46.48
N ASP A 16 -0.14 -60.36 -46.52
CA ASP A 16 0.89 -60.09 -45.51
C ASP A 16 0.25 -59.23 -44.40
N GLU A 17 -0.03 -59.85 -43.25
CA GLU A 17 -0.64 -59.19 -42.10
C GLU A 17 0.41 -58.34 -41.38
N SER A 18 0.54 -57.08 -41.82
CA SER A 18 1.38 -56.07 -41.20
C SER A 18 0.74 -55.61 -39.87
N VAL A 19 1.37 -55.99 -38.75
CA VAL A 19 1.00 -55.56 -37.40
C VAL A 19 1.23 -54.05 -37.23
N GLU A 20 0.15 -53.27 -37.24
CA GLU A 20 0.13 -51.84 -36.95
C GLU A 20 0.57 -51.60 -35.49
N GLN A 21 1.80 -51.09 -35.31
CA GLN A 21 2.30 -50.67 -33.99
C GLN A 21 1.64 -49.35 -33.56
N PRO A 22 1.10 -49.22 -32.34
CA PRO A 22 0.56 -47.96 -31.86
C PRO A 22 1.69 -46.93 -31.69
N SER A 23 1.49 -45.76 -32.31
CA SER A 23 2.43 -44.62 -32.24
C SER A 23 2.76 -44.23 -30.80
N PRO A 24 4.03 -43.91 -30.48
CA PRO A 24 4.42 -43.43 -29.16
C PRO A 24 3.64 -42.17 -28.75
N PRO A 25 3.28 -42.01 -27.46
CA PRO A 25 2.58 -40.82 -26.98
C PRO A 25 3.46 -39.58 -27.22
N ALA A 26 2.86 -38.56 -27.84
CA ALA A 26 3.52 -37.30 -28.18
C ALA A 26 4.25 -36.73 -26.95
N ALA A 27 5.55 -36.44 -27.13
CA ALA A 27 6.37 -35.80 -26.10
C ALA A 27 5.75 -34.45 -25.68
N PRO A 28 5.81 -34.07 -24.39
CA PRO A 28 5.23 -32.83 -23.91
C PRO A 28 5.90 -31.63 -24.60
N GLU A 29 5.09 -30.84 -25.29
CA GLU A 29 5.52 -29.64 -26.00
C GLU A 29 6.09 -28.63 -24.99
N LYS A 30 7.39 -28.31 -25.11
CA LYS A 30 8.06 -27.39 -24.19
C LYS A 30 7.35 -26.02 -24.27
N PRO A 31 6.96 -25.40 -23.14
CA PRO A 31 6.31 -24.09 -23.19
C PRO A 31 7.29 -23.09 -23.80
N LYS A 32 6.98 -22.61 -25.00
CA LYS A 32 7.73 -21.56 -25.67
C LYS A 32 7.71 -20.35 -24.75
N ARG A 33 8.83 -20.08 -24.05
CA ARG A 33 9.01 -18.90 -23.22
C ARG A 33 8.76 -17.67 -24.11
N ALA A 34 7.57 -17.10 -24.01
CA ALA A 34 7.20 -15.91 -24.74
C ALA A 34 8.18 -14.81 -24.34
N ARG A 35 9.01 -14.38 -25.30
CA ARG A 35 9.98 -13.31 -25.09
C ARG A 35 9.17 -12.02 -24.94
N ARG A 36 8.88 -11.63 -23.70
CA ARG A 36 8.14 -10.39 -23.39
C ARG A 36 8.88 -9.23 -24.03
N ARG A 37 8.34 -8.68 -25.13
CA ARG A 37 8.89 -7.48 -25.74
C ARG A 37 8.60 -6.34 -24.77
N ILE A 38 9.65 -5.62 -24.37
CA ILE A 38 9.52 -4.46 -23.49
C ILE A 38 8.88 -3.36 -24.32
N ASP A 39 7.68 -2.95 -23.92
CA ASP A 39 6.94 -1.91 -24.61
C ASP A 39 7.41 -0.54 -24.12
N TRP A 40 8.57 -0.10 -24.62
CA TRP A 40 9.26 1.11 -24.15
C TRP A 40 8.37 2.36 -24.20
N ARG A 41 7.48 2.46 -25.19
CA ARG A 41 6.55 3.60 -25.29
C ARG A 41 5.53 3.63 -24.17
N ALA A 42 5.04 2.47 -23.73
CA ALA A 42 4.14 2.40 -22.59
C ALA A 42 4.88 2.80 -21.31
N PHE A 43 6.07 2.24 -21.09
CA PHE A 43 6.93 2.61 -19.96
C PHE A 43 7.25 4.11 -19.92
N LEU A 44 7.59 4.72 -21.06
CA LEU A 44 7.88 6.15 -21.15
C LEU A 44 6.65 7.01 -20.81
N ARG A 45 5.45 6.61 -21.24
CA ARG A 45 4.22 7.35 -20.93
C ARG A 45 3.84 7.24 -19.45
N GLU A 46 3.93 6.04 -18.89
CA GLU A 46 3.64 5.79 -17.47
C GLU A 46 4.61 6.54 -16.55
N ASN A 47 5.89 6.63 -16.93
CA ASN A 47 6.94 7.25 -16.12
C ASN A 47 7.33 8.65 -16.60
N ALA A 48 6.54 9.27 -17.50
CA ALA A 48 6.92 10.50 -18.19
C ALA A 48 7.33 11.62 -17.22
N ARG A 49 6.54 11.84 -16.16
CA ARG A 49 6.81 12.89 -15.17
C ARG A 49 8.15 12.67 -14.44
N LEU A 50 8.42 11.43 -14.00
CA LEU A 50 9.67 11.08 -13.34
C LEU A 50 10.86 11.24 -14.30
N LEU A 51 10.73 10.75 -15.53
CA LEU A 51 11.78 10.86 -16.55
C LEU A 51 12.08 12.32 -16.89
N ILE A 52 11.06 13.17 -17.01
CA ILE A 52 11.23 14.62 -17.22
C ILE A 52 11.98 15.25 -16.05
N THR A 53 11.62 14.92 -14.80
CA THR A 53 12.31 15.43 -13.62
C THR A 53 13.79 15.02 -13.61
N PHE A 54 14.10 13.75 -13.85
CA PHE A 54 15.49 13.28 -13.93
C PHE A 54 16.24 13.92 -15.10
N ALA A 55 15.59 14.09 -16.25
CA ALA A 55 16.19 14.73 -17.42
C ALA A 55 16.52 16.20 -17.15
N LEU A 56 15.61 16.95 -16.53
CA LEU A 56 15.83 18.35 -16.12
C LEU A 56 16.98 18.47 -15.12
N LEU A 57 17.03 17.59 -14.12
CA LEU A 57 18.10 17.57 -13.13
C LEU A 57 19.46 17.30 -13.79
N ALA A 58 19.54 16.25 -14.61
CA ALA A 58 20.75 15.88 -15.32
C ALA A 58 21.21 16.98 -16.30
N ALA A 59 20.27 17.55 -17.06
CA ALA A 59 20.54 18.67 -17.94
C ALA A 59 21.06 19.87 -17.16
N GLY A 60 20.44 20.24 -16.03
CA GLY A 60 20.90 21.32 -15.18
C GLY A 60 22.34 21.13 -14.68
N VAL A 61 22.69 19.92 -14.22
CA VAL A 61 24.06 19.58 -13.81
C VAL A 61 25.04 19.73 -14.98
N VAL A 62 24.69 19.23 -16.17
CA VAL A 62 25.53 19.37 -17.37
C VAL A 62 25.75 20.85 -17.71
N PHE A 63 24.71 21.68 -17.66
CA PHE A 63 24.83 23.12 -17.93
C PHE A 63 25.75 23.83 -16.92
N VAL A 64 25.67 23.49 -15.64
CA VAL A 64 26.58 24.03 -14.62
C VAL A 64 28.03 23.65 -14.92
N ILE A 65 28.29 22.39 -15.28
CA ILE A 65 29.63 21.91 -15.65
C ILE A 65 30.15 22.65 -16.90
N LEU A 66 29.31 22.83 -17.93
CA LEU A 66 29.69 23.55 -19.14
C LEU A 66 29.95 25.03 -18.87
N GLY A 67 29.13 25.68 -18.04
CA GLY A 67 29.34 27.07 -17.62
C GLY A 67 30.63 27.25 -16.84
N TRP A 68 30.92 26.35 -15.89
CA TRP A 68 32.18 26.32 -15.17
C TRP A 68 33.37 26.10 -16.12
N TYR A 69 33.26 25.13 -17.04
CA TYR A 69 34.31 24.82 -17.99
C TYR A 69 34.64 26.02 -18.89
N GLY A 70 33.62 26.70 -19.44
CA GLY A 70 33.81 27.89 -20.27
C GLY A 70 34.43 29.06 -19.51
N ALA A 71 33.98 29.31 -18.28
CA ALA A 71 34.57 30.33 -17.41
C ALA A 71 36.03 29.99 -17.03
N ALA A 72 36.34 28.73 -16.76
CA ALA A 72 37.68 28.29 -16.39
C ALA A 72 38.69 28.35 -17.55
N HIS A 73 38.23 28.27 -18.81
CA HIS A 73 39.08 28.35 -20.00
C HIS A 73 39.22 29.77 -20.58
N THR A 74 38.67 30.78 -19.92
CA THR A 74 38.77 32.18 -20.36
C THR A 74 39.54 33.02 -19.35
N ASN A 75 40.57 33.73 -19.83
CA ASN A 75 41.42 34.58 -18.97
C ASN A 75 40.87 36.00 -18.78
N ILE A 76 39.84 36.38 -19.55
CA ILE A 76 39.25 37.73 -19.49
C ILE A 76 37.96 37.65 -18.67
N LEU A 77 37.93 38.38 -17.54
CA LEU A 77 36.82 38.32 -16.58
C LEU A 77 35.46 38.70 -17.21
N THR A 78 35.46 39.66 -18.15
CA THR A 78 34.22 40.07 -18.85
C THR A 78 33.67 38.99 -19.75
N GLU A 79 34.49 38.07 -20.26
CA GLU A 79 34.05 36.91 -21.05
C GLU A 79 33.52 35.78 -20.16
N GLN A 80 33.93 35.72 -18.89
CA GLN A 80 33.46 34.71 -17.93
C GLN A 80 31.99 34.93 -17.51
N ILE A 81 31.54 36.19 -17.41
CA ILE A 81 30.19 36.55 -16.97
C ILE A 81 29.11 35.88 -17.85
N PRO A 82 29.17 35.94 -19.20
CA PRO A 82 28.27 35.19 -20.07
C PRO A 82 28.20 33.68 -19.80
N TYR A 83 29.32 33.02 -19.50
CA TYR A 83 29.33 31.57 -19.17
C TYR A 83 28.64 31.28 -17.84
N LEU A 84 28.85 32.12 -16.83
CA LEU A 84 28.19 31.99 -15.53
C LEU A 84 26.67 32.19 -15.63
N ILE A 85 26.22 33.12 -16.48
CA ILE A 85 24.79 33.36 -16.68
C ILE A 85 24.15 32.21 -17.49
N SER A 86 24.75 31.85 -18.63
CA SER A 86 24.17 30.88 -19.56
C SER A 86 24.28 29.43 -19.08
N GLY A 87 25.37 29.05 -18.41
CA GLY A 87 25.57 27.69 -17.88
C GLY A 87 25.25 27.57 -16.39
N GLY A 88 25.73 28.51 -15.58
CA GLY A 88 25.56 28.50 -14.13
C GLY A 88 24.13 28.81 -13.69
N LEU A 89 23.63 30.01 -13.97
CA LEU A 89 22.29 30.44 -13.54
C LEU A 89 21.19 29.61 -14.20
N LEU A 90 21.29 29.36 -15.51
CA LEU A 90 20.33 28.50 -16.20
C LEU A 90 20.35 27.06 -15.65
N GLY A 91 21.55 26.48 -15.48
CA GLY A 91 21.69 25.12 -14.95
C GLY A 91 21.15 24.99 -13.53
N LEU A 92 21.43 25.96 -12.66
CA LEU A 92 20.86 26.02 -11.32
C LEU A 92 19.33 26.16 -11.35
N GLY A 93 18.79 26.99 -12.24
CA GLY A 93 17.35 27.12 -12.44
C GLY A 93 16.70 25.80 -12.81
N LEU A 94 17.30 25.02 -13.72
CA LEU A 94 16.81 23.69 -14.09
C LEU A 94 16.84 22.70 -12.92
N ILE A 95 17.90 22.71 -12.11
CA ILE A 95 18.02 21.87 -10.91
C ILE A 95 16.92 22.22 -9.89
N ILE A 96 16.67 23.52 -9.65
CA ILE A 96 15.63 23.97 -8.73
C ILE A 96 14.24 23.53 -9.22
N VAL A 97 13.94 23.73 -10.51
CA VAL A 97 12.66 23.30 -11.10
C VAL A 97 12.48 21.79 -10.95
N ALA A 98 13.53 20.99 -11.23
CA ALA A 98 13.48 19.55 -11.03
C ALA A 98 13.23 19.19 -9.55
N GLY A 99 13.88 19.88 -8.62
CA GLY A 99 13.67 19.70 -7.18
C GLY A 99 12.24 20.01 -6.74
N VAL A 100 11.67 21.12 -7.20
CA VAL A 100 10.27 21.50 -6.91
C VAL A 100 9.30 20.47 -7.50
N MET A 101 9.52 19.99 -8.73
CA MET A 101 8.71 18.94 -9.33
C MET A 101 8.78 17.63 -8.52
N ALA A 102 9.97 17.25 -8.06
CA ALA A 102 10.17 16.06 -7.23
C ALA A 102 9.47 16.18 -5.87
N ALA A 103 9.60 17.34 -5.21
CA ALA A 103 8.93 17.62 -3.95
C ALA A 103 7.40 17.62 -4.10
N GLY A 104 6.87 18.21 -5.17
CA GLY A 104 5.44 18.18 -5.48
C GLY A 104 4.92 16.76 -5.68
N ALA A 105 5.67 15.91 -6.40
CA ALA A 105 5.32 14.50 -6.58
C ALA A 105 5.38 13.70 -5.26
N ALA A 106 6.31 14.02 -4.36
CA ALA A 106 6.37 13.42 -3.03
C ALA A 106 5.18 13.85 -2.16
N GLN A 107 4.79 15.13 -2.23
CA GLN A 107 3.64 15.66 -1.49
C GLN A 107 2.31 15.08 -1.98
N GLU A 108 2.16 14.84 -3.29
CA GLU A 108 0.97 14.15 -3.83
C GLU A 108 0.82 12.75 -3.22
N ARG A 109 1.93 12.00 -3.10
CA ARG A 109 1.93 10.66 -2.50
C ARG A 109 1.57 10.71 -1.01
N SER A 110 2.17 11.62 -0.24
CA SER A 110 1.86 11.75 1.18
C SER A 110 0.42 12.21 1.42
N ASN A 111 -0.11 13.10 0.57
CA ASN A 111 -1.50 13.52 0.62
C ASN A 111 -2.47 12.37 0.28
N GLU A 112 -2.13 11.50 -0.67
CA GLU A 112 -2.91 10.30 -0.97
C GLU A 112 -2.92 9.31 0.20
N GLU A 113 -1.77 9.07 0.84
CA GLU A 113 -1.66 8.23 2.03
C GLU A 113 -2.54 8.78 3.16
N PHE A 114 -2.41 10.07 3.47
CA PHE A 114 -3.22 10.73 4.49
C PHE A 114 -4.74 10.66 4.19
N ARG A 115 -5.13 10.83 2.93
CA ARG A 115 -6.53 10.66 2.50
C ARG A 115 -7.03 9.24 2.70
N ARG A 116 -6.19 8.23 2.45
CA ARG A 116 -6.55 6.81 2.67
C ARG A 116 -6.71 6.52 4.17
N GLU A 117 -5.83 7.04 5.01
CA GLU A 117 -5.92 6.90 6.47
C GLU A 117 -7.21 7.52 7.02
N ILE A 118 -7.55 8.76 6.60
CA ILE A 118 -8.81 9.40 6.99
C ILE A 118 -10.02 8.57 6.53
N ALA A 119 -10.01 8.08 5.29
CA ALA A 119 -11.10 7.25 4.77
C ALA A 119 -11.28 5.95 5.58
N GLN A 120 -10.18 5.32 5.99
CA GLN A 120 -10.20 4.13 6.84
C GLN A 120 -10.71 4.44 8.26
N ALA A 121 -10.27 5.54 8.86
CA ALA A 121 -10.75 5.96 10.18
C ALA A 121 -12.26 6.25 10.17
N LEU A 122 -12.76 6.95 9.15
CA LEU A 122 -14.19 7.20 8.98
C LEU A 122 -14.98 5.91 8.74
N ALA A 123 -14.44 4.96 7.96
CA ALA A 123 -15.07 3.66 7.76
C ALA A 123 -15.11 2.83 9.06
N ALA A 124 -14.08 2.90 9.89
CA ALA A 124 -14.06 2.24 11.20
C ALA A 124 -15.13 2.81 12.15
N ILE A 125 -15.30 4.13 12.17
CA ILE A 125 -16.37 4.79 12.95
C ILE A 125 -17.75 4.43 12.40
N GLY A 126 -17.94 4.51 11.08
CA GLY A 126 -19.24 4.27 10.42
C GLY A 126 -19.69 2.81 10.41
N SER A 127 -18.75 1.86 10.44
CA SER A 127 -19.07 0.43 10.57
C SER A 127 -19.52 0.04 11.97
N GLY A 128 -19.47 0.98 12.94
CA GLY A 128 -19.86 0.70 14.33
C GLY A 128 -19.14 -0.51 14.89
N THR A 129 -17.92 -0.81 14.41
CA THR A 129 -17.11 -1.89 14.96
C THR A 129 -16.82 -1.46 16.38
N PRO A 130 -17.42 -2.07 17.40
CA PRO A 130 -17.13 -1.68 18.76
C PRO A 130 -15.65 -1.97 18.95
N ASP A 131 -14.89 -0.94 19.26
CA ASP A 131 -13.59 -1.12 19.88
C ASP A 131 -13.81 -2.07 21.07
N ARG A 132 -13.30 -3.30 20.97
CA ARG A 132 -13.37 -4.27 22.07
C ARG A 132 -12.52 -3.84 23.27
N GLY A 133 -11.91 -2.64 23.25
CA GLY A 133 -11.11 -2.07 24.32
C GLY A 133 -11.73 -0.93 25.13
N VAL A 134 -12.78 -0.25 24.64
CA VAL A 134 -13.43 0.82 25.41
C VAL A 134 -14.90 0.47 25.60
N ARG A 135 -15.20 -0.14 26.75
CA ARG A 135 -16.56 -0.18 27.30
C ARG A 135 -16.95 1.25 27.64
N SER A 136 -17.42 1.99 26.64
CA SER A 136 -18.34 3.09 26.84
C SER A 136 -19.66 2.47 27.29
N ASP A 137 -19.71 2.03 28.55
CA ASP A 137 -20.97 1.73 29.21
C ASP A 137 -21.76 3.03 29.15
N THR A 138 -22.78 2.99 28.31
CA THR A 138 -23.81 4.00 28.20
C THR A 138 -24.23 4.35 29.61
N PHE A 139 -24.16 5.64 29.96
CA PHE A 139 -24.67 6.17 31.23
C PHE A 139 -26.05 5.56 31.48
N SER A 140 -26.12 4.57 32.37
CA SER A 140 -27.37 3.97 32.78
C SER A 140 -28.11 5.01 33.60
N MET A 141 -28.98 5.76 32.95
CA MET A 141 -29.79 6.80 33.58
C MET A 141 -30.93 6.24 34.46
N ASN A 142 -30.94 4.94 34.75
CA ASN A 142 -31.89 4.34 35.68
C ASN A 142 -31.16 3.41 36.67
N GLY A 143 -31.07 3.84 37.92
CA GLY A 143 -30.45 3.12 39.05
C GLY A 143 -29.10 3.70 39.45
N HIS A 144 -29.09 4.75 40.27
CA HIS A 144 -27.85 5.35 40.80
C HIS A 144 -27.24 4.39 41.83
N HIS A 145 -26.50 3.39 41.38
CA HIS A 145 -25.66 2.60 42.26
C HIS A 145 -24.24 3.15 42.22
N VAL A 146 -23.68 3.40 43.40
CA VAL A 146 -22.31 3.85 43.59
C VAL A 146 -21.48 2.76 44.23
N TYR A 147 -20.20 2.75 43.88
CA TYR A 147 -19.24 1.73 44.26
C TYR A 147 -18.32 2.29 45.33
N VAL A 148 -18.19 1.60 46.46
CA VAL A 148 -17.26 1.95 47.53
C VAL A 148 -16.22 0.86 47.69
N VAL A 149 -14.99 1.26 47.95
CA VAL A 149 -13.91 0.34 48.30
C VAL A 149 -13.79 0.30 49.82
N PRO A 150 -13.89 -0.87 50.47
CA PRO A 150 -13.70 -1.01 51.91
C PRO A 150 -12.33 -0.46 52.34
N GLY A 151 -12.31 0.41 53.36
CA GLY A 151 -11.11 1.12 53.80
C GLY A 151 -10.82 2.43 53.05
N GLY A 152 -11.58 2.72 51.99
CA GLY A 152 -11.58 4.02 51.31
C GLY A 152 -12.48 5.05 52.01
N ARG A 153 -12.32 6.32 51.64
CA ARG A 153 -13.17 7.44 52.12
C ARG A 153 -14.09 7.99 51.03
N SER A 154 -14.09 7.39 49.84
CA SER A 154 -14.81 7.90 48.69
C SER A 154 -15.70 6.85 48.03
N TYR A 155 -16.81 7.31 47.48
CA TYR A 155 -17.66 6.53 46.57
C TYR A 155 -17.41 6.94 45.12
N HIS A 156 -17.59 6.00 44.21
CA HIS A 156 -17.27 6.10 42.79
C HIS A 156 -18.48 5.72 41.94
N VAL A 157 -18.58 6.26 40.72
CA VAL A 157 -19.55 5.79 39.72
C VAL A 157 -19.00 4.57 38.97
N ALA A 158 -19.90 3.80 38.34
CA ALA A 158 -19.50 2.72 37.44
C ALA A 158 -18.55 3.26 36.35
N GLY A 159 -17.44 2.56 36.12
CA GLY A 159 -16.45 2.95 35.11
C GLY A 159 -15.39 3.97 35.56
N CYS A 160 -15.31 4.30 36.86
CA CYS A 160 -14.20 5.13 37.35
C CYS A 160 -12.86 4.36 37.27
N PRO A 161 -11.80 4.94 36.66
CA PRO A 161 -10.50 4.27 36.53
C PRO A 161 -9.84 3.93 37.89
N ILE A 162 -10.27 4.56 38.98
CA ILE A 162 -9.78 4.25 40.34
C ILE A 162 -10.28 2.88 40.83
N LEU A 163 -11.36 2.34 40.27
CA LEU A 163 -11.87 1.01 40.60
C LEU A 163 -11.08 -0.11 39.93
N GLU A 164 -10.23 0.19 38.94
CA GLU A 164 -9.43 -0.82 38.25
C GLU A 164 -8.44 -1.50 39.20
N GLY A 165 -8.57 -2.82 39.33
CA GLY A 165 -7.68 -3.64 40.17
C GLY A 165 -7.96 -3.56 41.68
N LYS A 166 -9.09 -2.99 42.12
CA LYS A 166 -9.53 -3.03 43.53
C LYS A 166 -10.46 -4.20 43.78
N GLU A 167 -10.13 -5.00 44.78
CA GLU A 167 -10.96 -6.13 45.23
C GLU A 167 -11.90 -5.71 46.36
N GLY A 168 -13.05 -6.38 46.48
CA GLY A 168 -14.01 -6.14 47.55
C GLY A 168 -14.91 -4.91 47.37
N VAL A 169 -15.05 -4.41 46.14
CA VAL A 169 -15.93 -3.27 45.82
C VAL A 169 -17.38 -3.61 46.19
N LYS A 170 -18.00 -2.75 47.00
CA LYS A 170 -19.39 -2.89 47.42
C LYS A 170 -20.28 -1.87 46.73
N GLU A 171 -21.42 -2.33 46.24
CA GLU A 171 -22.45 -1.50 45.62
C GLU A 171 -23.42 -0.98 46.68
N LEU A 172 -23.58 0.34 46.75
CA LEU A 172 -24.51 1.05 47.63
C LEU A 172 -25.33 2.06 46.81
N GLU A 173 -26.48 2.49 47.34
CA GLU A 173 -27.12 3.71 46.85
C GLU A 173 -26.35 4.97 47.34
N PRO A 174 -26.37 6.07 46.57
CA PRO A 174 -25.63 7.30 46.87
C PRO A 174 -26.04 7.92 48.22
N ALA A 175 -27.32 7.90 48.56
CA ALA A 175 -27.81 8.36 49.86
C ALA A 175 -27.27 7.49 51.02
N GLN A 176 -27.11 6.18 50.78
CA GLN A 176 -26.55 5.24 51.74
C GLN A 176 -25.03 5.37 51.87
N ALA A 177 -24.32 5.65 50.77
CA ALA A 177 -22.88 5.90 50.78
C ALA A 177 -22.53 7.20 51.51
N ALA A 178 -23.28 8.28 51.27
CA ALA A 178 -23.10 9.55 51.95
C ALA A 178 -23.38 9.45 53.46
N SER A 179 -24.46 8.78 53.86
CA SER A 179 -24.76 8.53 55.29
C SER A 179 -23.78 7.58 55.97
N SER A 180 -23.11 6.71 55.21
CA SER A 180 -22.03 5.84 55.70
C SER A 180 -20.67 6.57 55.78
N GLY A 181 -20.62 7.87 55.52
CA GLY A 181 -19.42 8.71 55.68
C GLY A 181 -18.46 8.70 54.49
N TYR A 182 -18.86 8.16 53.33
CA TYR A 182 -18.07 8.23 52.09
C TYR A 182 -18.36 9.54 51.35
N ALA A 183 -17.31 10.23 50.91
CA ALA A 183 -17.40 11.44 50.10
C ALA A 183 -17.42 11.11 48.60
N ALA A 184 -17.96 11.99 47.75
CA ALA A 184 -17.85 11.81 46.31
C ALA A 184 -16.37 11.83 45.89
N CYS A 185 -15.95 10.89 45.04
CA CYS A 185 -14.65 11.00 44.40
C CYS A 185 -14.60 12.28 43.55
N LYS A 186 -13.51 13.04 43.61
CA LYS A 186 -13.34 14.27 42.82
C LYS A 186 -13.48 14.06 41.31
N LEU A 187 -13.16 12.87 40.80
CA LEU A 187 -13.34 12.53 39.38
C LEU A 187 -14.78 12.12 39.04
N CYS A 188 -15.56 11.68 40.03
CA CYS A 188 -16.90 11.13 39.83
C CYS A 188 -18.03 12.10 40.21
N GLY A 189 -17.74 13.13 41.01
CA GLY A 189 -18.71 14.12 41.48
C GLY A 189 -18.15 15.53 41.46
N GLY A 190 -17.26 15.82 40.51
CA GLY A 190 -16.82 17.19 40.25
C GLY A 190 -17.90 17.94 39.48
N ASP A 191 -18.53 18.92 40.14
CA ASP A 191 -19.02 20.12 39.49
C ASP A 191 -17.83 21.03 39.13
#